data_AF-A0A6A6K0S9-F1
#
_entry.id   AF-A0A6A6K0S9-F1
#
_cell.length_a   1.000
_cell.length_b   1.000
_cell.length_c   1.000
_cell.angle_alpha   90.00
_cell.angle_beta   90.00
_cell.angle_gamma   90.00
#
_symmetry.space_group_name_H-M   'P 1'
#
loop_
_entity.id
_entity.type
_entity.pdbx_description
1 polymer ?
#
loop_
_entity_poly.entity_id
_entity_poly.type
_entity_poly.pdbx_seq_one_letter_code
_entity_poly.pdbx_strand_id
1 'polypeptide(L)'
;MQRFYVVKEILSDKLKRVYEFTIGNEYLEQKVDGRLREVAANVRMDGFRKGKVSLDLVRRSCGEDVIREVLSEVVDDASSQFMKESGFGDVVTSEVRVTSHPKVCSTEGKGGDLVYELQFELMPEIPSINPEEIALKEMEAEVGQEDVDKFIGELRTRYPSFVASDSPKRRASAGDKVVIDYHSSFKGKALRGGSAKGFVAVLGGSHLPKEFEDEITGMKVGDTKEFKLGFPSDYSMRLFAGKEVEMSVKLVGIMVPQDIGDREELAKSCGFGCADDMVNFATESLKGRFAFMSDALMRKELFDHMEAIYQGQVPESVVSQESTRIRRELDPSKLEAMGEDGVLKEAERRVRLGMLLMKVSQDKISL
;
A
#
# COMPACT_ATOMS: atom_id res chain seq x y z
N MET A 1 -3.20 -41.98 -25.41
CA MET A 1 -4.29 -42.05 -24.41
C MET A 1 -5.56 -41.61 -25.11
N GLN A 2 -6.65 -42.38 -25.05
CA GLN A 2 -7.87 -42.03 -25.76
C GLN A 2 -8.54 -40.84 -25.05
N ARG A 3 -8.86 -39.77 -25.78
CA ARG A 3 -9.55 -38.60 -25.20
C ARG A 3 -10.95 -39.02 -24.74
N PHE A 4 -11.26 -38.77 -23.47
CA PHE A 4 -12.58 -39.05 -22.86
C PHE A 4 -13.50 -37.81 -22.82
N TYR A 5 -13.05 -36.71 -23.44
CA TYR A 5 -13.77 -35.45 -23.55
C TYR A 5 -13.75 -34.95 -25.00
N VAL A 6 -14.74 -34.13 -25.35
CA VAL A 6 -14.75 -33.29 -26.55
C VAL A 6 -14.45 -31.86 -26.12
N VAL A 7 -13.58 -31.17 -26.85
CA VAL A 7 -13.21 -29.78 -26.55
C VAL A 7 -13.51 -28.89 -27.75
N LYS A 8 -14.03 -27.69 -27.50
CA LYS A 8 -14.35 -26.68 -28.50
C LYS A 8 -13.77 -25.33 -28.06
N GLU A 9 -13.08 -24.64 -28.95
CA GLU A 9 -12.64 -23.26 -28.70
C GLU A 9 -13.84 -22.31 -28.76
N ILE A 10 -14.01 -21.51 -27.71
CA ILE A 10 -15.07 -20.50 -27.60
C ILE A 10 -14.51 -19.10 -27.82
N LEU A 11 -13.35 -18.80 -27.23
CA LEU A 11 -12.70 -17.51 -27.34
C LEU A 11 -11.18 -17.68 -27.43
N SER A 12 -10.58 -16.93 -28.35
CA SER A 12 -9.14 -16.70 -28.43
C SER A 12 -8.92 -15.22 -28.73
N ASP A 13 -8.69 -14.44 -27.67
CA ASP A 13 -8.48 -12.99 -27.77
C ASP A 13 -7.25 -12.60 -26.94
N LYS A 14 -6.25 -12.00 -27.59
CA LYS A 14 -4.95 -11.65 -26.98
C LYS A 14 -4.36 -12.84 -26.20
N LEU A 15 -4.27 -12.72 -24.88
CA LEU A 15 -3.76 -13.74 -23.95
C LEU A 15 -4.86 -14.62 -23.34
N LYS A 16 -6.13 -14.24 -23.50
CA LYS A 16 -7.26 -14.98 -22.95
C LYS A 16 -7.70 -16.10 -23.88
N ARG A 17 -7.99 -17.25 -23.27
CA ARG A 17 -8.53 -18.43 -23.94
C ARG A 17 -9.74 -18.92 -23.16
N VAL A 18 -10.75 -19.37 -23.90
CA VAL A 18 -11.92 -20.06 -23.34
C VAL A 18 -12.18 -21.30 -24.19
N TYR A 19 -12.20 -22.45 -23.53
CA TYR A 19 -12.52 -23.73 -24.15
C TYR A 19 -13.69 -24.38 -23.43
N GLU A 20 -14.67 -24.86 -24.18
CA GLU A 20 -15.78 -25.65 -23.66
C GLU A 20 -15.44 -27.13 -23.76
N PHE A 21 -15.61 -27.84 -22.66
CA PHE A 21 -15.43 -29.27 -22.53
C PHE A 21 -16.77 -29.94 -22.36
N THR A 22 -16.98 -31.03 -23.10
CA THR A 22 -18.13 -31.92 -22.96
C THR A 22 -17.64 -33.32 -22.64
N ILE A 23 -18.08 -33.86 -21.50
CA ILE A 23 -17.75 -35.21 -21.05
C ILE A 23 -19.03 -36.04 -21.00
N GLY A 24 -19.03 -37.14 -21.74
CA GLY A 24 -20.17 -38.01 -21.88
C GLY A 24 -20.61 -38.65 -20.55
N ASN A 25 -21.92 -38.68 -20.30
CA ASN A 25 -22.48 -39.27 -19.09
C ASN A 25 -22.04 -40.73 -18.85
N GLU A 26 -21.86 -41.52 -19.91
CA GLU A 26 -21.43 -42.93 -19.78
C GLU A 26 -20.06 -43.08 -19.10
N TYR A 27 -19.12 -42.19 -19.43
CA TYR A 27 -17.79 -42.18 -18.81
C TYR A 27 -17.87 -41.79 -17.33
N LEU A 28 -18.73 -40.81 -17.01
CA LEU A 28 -18.95 -40.34 -15.64
C LEU A 28 -19.60 -41.43 -14.77
N GLU A 29 -20.61 -42.14 -15.29
CA GLU A 29 -21.24 -43.26 -14.59
C GLU A 29 -20.21 -44.35 -14.25
N GLN A 30 -19.32 -44.68 -15.19
CA GLN A 30 -18.26 -45.67 -14.95
C GLN A 30 -17.29 -45.23 -13.84
N LYS A 31 -16.89 -43.95 -13.83
CA LYS A 31 -16.01 -43.39 -12.80
C LYS A 31 -16.68 -43.35 -11.42
N VAL A 32 -17.94 -42.91 -11.37
CA VAL A 32 -18.72 -42.89 -10.13
C VAL A 32 -18.94 -44.29 -9.58
N ASP A 33 -19.28 -45.27 -10.43
CA ASP A 33 -19.43 -46.66 -10.00
C ASP A 33 -18.12 -47.28 -9.49
N GLY A 34 -16.99 -46.93 -10.13
CA GLY A 34 -15.67 -47.30 -9.65
C GLY A 34 -15.41 -46.76 -8.24
N ARG A 35 -15.61 -45.45 -8.05
CA ARG A 35 -15.39 -44.79 -6.76
C ARG A 35 -16.34 -45.30 -5.67
N LEU A 36 -17.61 -45.53 -5.98
CA LEU A 36 -18.58 -46.11 -5.04
C LEU A 36 -18.16 -47.51 -4.57
N ARG A 37 -17.54 -48.34 -5.42
CA ARG A 37 -17.02 -49.65 -5.02
C ARG A 37 -15.84 -49.54 -4.06
N GLU A 38 -14.94 -48.59 -4.29
CA GLU A 38 -13.82 -48.31 -3.38
C GLU A 38 -14.31 -47.81 -2.02
N VAL A 39 -15.30 -46.92 -2.01
CA VAL A 39 -15.94 -46.43 -0.79
C VAL A 39 -16.65 -47.58 -0.08
N ALA A 40 -17.43 -48.40 -0.78
CA ALA A 40 -18.14 -49.54 -0.18
C ALA A 40 -17.20 -50.57 0.45
N ALA A 41 -16.00 -50.77 -0.11
CA ALA A 41 -14.98 -51.65 0.46
C ALA A 41 -14.42 -51.14 1.80
N ASN A 42 -14.43 -49.81 2.01
CA ASN A 42 -13.76 -49.16 3.13
C ASN A 42 -14.70 -48.57 4.19
N VAL A 43 -15.95 -48.28 3.82
CA VAL A 43 -16.92 -47.60 4.69
C VAL A 43 -17.34 -48.48 5.87
N ARG A 44 -17.50 -47.83 7.03
CA ARG A 44 -18.13 -48.41 8.22
C ARG A 44 -19.52 -47.79 8.34
N MET A 45 -20.54 -48.62 8.39
CA MET A 45 -21.94 -48.19 8.51
C MET A 45 -22.61 -49.03 9.59
N ASP A 46 -23.41 -48.40 10.44
CA ASP A 46 -24.09 -49.08 11.55
C ASP A 46 -24.96 -50.23 11.02
N GLY A 47 -24.79 -51.41 11.63
CA GLY A 47 -25.47 -52.64 11.19
C GLY A 47 -24.77 -53.44 10.09
N PHE A 48 -23.66 -52.94 9.50
CA PHE A 48 -22.91 -53.64 8.46
C PHE A 48 -21.44 -53.86 8.83
N ARG A 49 -20.91 -55.05 8.52
CA ARG A 49 -19.47 -55.33 8.62
C ARG A 49 -18.72 -54.56 7.52
N LYS A 50 -17.55 -54.00 7.86
CA LYS A 50 -16.65 -53.31 6.91
C LYS A 50 -16.51 -54.12 5.60
N GLY A 51 -16.76 -53.47 4.47
CA GLY A 51 -16.66 -54.08 3.13
C GLY A 51 -17.84 -54.96 2.71
N LYS A 52 -18.94 -55.00 3.48
CA LYS A 52 -20.16 -55.76 3.18
C LYS A 52 -21.42 -54.89 3.07
N VAL A 53 -21.26 -53.57 2.95
CA VAL A 53 -22.36 -52.65 2.67
C VAL A 53 -22.78 -52.79 1.20
N SER A 54 -24.07 -52.79 0.90
CA SER A 54 -24.54 -52.85 -0.49
C SER A 54 -24.26 -51.54 -1.23
N LEU A 55 -23.92 -51.62 -2.52
CA LEU A 55 -23.64 -50.44 -3.34
C LEU A 55 -24.83 -49.49 -3.41
N ASP A 56 -26.06 -50.00 -3.43
CA ASP A 56 -27.27 -49.18 -3.44
C ASP A 56 -27.42 -48.36 -2.16
N LEU A 57 -27.04 -48.92 -1.01
CA LEU A 57 -27.10 -48.21 0.28
C LEU A 57 -26.00 -47.16 0.38
N VAL A 58 -24.78 -47.48 -0.07
CA VAL A 58 -23.67 -46.52 -0.16
C VAL A 58 -23.98 -45.39 -1.13
N ARG A 59 -24.60 -45.69 -2.27
CA ARG A 59 -25.04 -44.70 -3.25
C ARG A 59 -26.10 -43.77 -2.66
N ARG A 60 -27.02 -44.27 -1.83
CA ARG A 60 -28.02 -43.44 -1.14
C ARG A 60 -27.41 -42.58 -0.02
N SER A 61 -26.39 -43.08 0.68
CA SER A 61 -25.80 -42.38 1.83
C SER A 61 -24.68 -41.40 1.47
N CYS A 62 -23.89 -41.71 0.42
CA CYS A 62 -22.66 -41.00 0.06
C CYS A 62 -22.61 -40.64 -1.43
N GLY A 63 -23.67 -40.87 -2.18
CA GLY A 63 -23.68 -40.70 -3.64
C GLY A 63 -23.36 -39.28 -4.10
N GLU A 64 -23.94 -38.26 -3.45
CA GLU A 64 -23.72 -36.87 -3.85
C GLU A 64 -22.28 -36.40 -3.63
N ASP A 65 -21.67 -36.79 -2.51
CA ASP A 65 -20.28 -36.46 -2.19
C ASP A 65 -19.31 -37.15 -3.16
N VAL A 66 -19.54 -38.44 -3.43
CA VAL A 66 -18.75 -39.21 -4.39
C VAL A 66 -18.90 -38.66 -5.81
N ILE A 67 -20.11 -38.26 -6.21
CA ILE A 67 -20.33 -37.62 -7.52
C ILE A 67 -19.55 -36.31 -7.59
N ARG A 68 -19.61 -35.46 -6.56
CA ARG A 68 -18.87 -34.18 -6.56
C ARG A 68 -17.36 -34.37 -6.66
N GLU A 69 -16.81 -35.32 -5.90
CA GLU A 69 -15.39 -35.69 -5.94
C GLU A 69 -15.00 -36.14 -7.36
N VAL A 70 -15.73 -37.10 -7.92
CA VAL A 70 -15.45 -37.63 -9.27
C VAL A 70 -15.57 -36.55 -10.34
N LEU A 71 -16.57 -35.67 -10.26
CA LEU A 71 -16.70 -34.57 -11.23
C LEU A 71 -15.52 -33.61 -11.14
N SER A 72 -15.04 -33.28 -9.94
CA SER A 72 -13.84 -32.44 -9.76
C SER A 72 -12.60 -33.12 -10.35
N GLU A 73 -12.36 -34.39 -10.02
CA GLU A 73 -11.21 -35.15 -10.55
C GLU A 73 -11.23 -35.22 -12.08
N VAL A 74 -12.41 -35.48 -12.66
CA VAL A 74 -12.54 -35.58 -14.12
C VAL A 74 -12.30 -34.23 -14.81
N VAL A 75 -12.76 -33.13 -14.22
CA VAL A 75 -12.47 -31.77 -14.71
C VAL A 75 -10.98 -31.47 -14.65
N ASP A 76 -10.33 -31.80 -13.53
CA ASP A 76 -8.90 -31.56 -13.33
C ASP A 76 -8.05 -32.39 -14.29
N ASP A 77 -8.40 -33.68 -14.47
CA ASP A 77 -7.75 -34.58 -15.41
C ASP A 77 -7.90 -34.10 -16.86
N ALA A 78 -9.12 -33.77 -17.28
CA ALA A 78 -9.41 -33.33 -18.64
C ALA A 78 -8.69 -32.02 -18.96
N SER A 79 -8.77 -31.04 -18.05
CA SER A 79 -8.12 -29.73 -18.20
C SER A 79 -6.60 -29.88 -18.22
N SER A 80 -6.02 -30.66 -17.30
CA SER A 80 -4.58 -30.90 -17.25
C SER A 80 -4.06 -31.64 -18.48
N GLN A 81 -4.80 -32.63 -18.97
CA GLN A 81 -4.45 -33.34 -20.19
C GLN A 81 -4.49 -32.40 -21.39
N PHE A 82 -5.54 -31.58 -21.51
CA PHE A 82 -5.67 -30.61 -22.60
C PHE A 82 -4.52 -29.59 -22.60
N MET A 83 -4.18 -29.03 -21.43
CA MET A 83 -3.09 -28.05 -21.32
C MET A 83 -1.74 -28.65 -21.73
N LYS A 84 -1.45 -29.90 -21.31
CA LYS A 84 -0.23 -30.62 -21.71
C LYS A 84 -0.17 -30.92 -23.20
N GLU A 85 -1.29 -31.32 -23.81
CA GLU A 85 -1.35 -31.67 -25.24
C GLU A 85 -1.31 -30.44 -26.15
N SER A 86 -1.85 -29.31 -25.70
CA SER A 86 -1.96 -28.09 -26.52
C SER A 86 -0.65 -27.30 -26.62
N GLY A 87 0.31 -27.57 -25.73
CA GLY A 87 1.61 -26.88 -25.72
C GLY A 87 1.51 -25.38 -25.39
N PHE A 88 0.47 -24.98 -24.66
CA PHE A 88 0.36 -23.61 -24.16
C PHE A 88 1.53 -23.31 -23.22
N GLY A 89 2.00 -22.06 -23.26
CA GLY A 89 3.01 -21.56 -22.32
C GLY A 89 2.46 -21.43 -20.90
N ASP A 90 3.19 -20.70 -20.06
CA ASP A 90 2.81 -20.51 -18.67
C ASP A 90 1.43 -19.84 -18.55
N VAL A 91 0.63 -20.32 -17.61
CA VAL A 91 -0.73 -19.80 -17.34
C VAL A 91 -0.68 -18.95 -16.10
N VAL A 92 -1.21 -17.73 -16.21
CA VAL A 92 -1.23 -16.76 -15.12
C VAL A 92 -2.40 -17.02 -14.19
N THR A 93 -3.57 -17.26 -14.76
CA THR A 93 -4.80 -17.60 -14.05
C THR A 93 -5.62 -18.58 -14.86
N SER A 94 -6.31 -19.49 -14.18
CA SER A 94 -7.30 -20.39 -14.77
C SER A 94 -8.55 -20.45 -13.90
N GLU A 95 -9.72 -20.47 -14.54
CA GLU A 95 -11.02 -20.59 -13.91
C GLU A 95 -11.83 -21.66 -14.64
N VAL A 96 -12.52 -22.50 -13.87
CA VAL A 96 -13.47 -23.46 -14.41
C VAL A 96 -14.88 -23.03 -14.04
N ARG A 97 -15.74 -22.96 -15.05
CA ARG A 97 -17.17 -22.69 -14.89
C ARG A 97 -17.98 -23.87 -15.42
N VAL A 98 -18.63 -24.60 -14.54
CA VAL A 98 -19.57 -25.65 -14.96
C VAL A 98 -20.84 -25.00 -15.52
N THR A 99 -21.17 -25.31 -16.78
CA THR A 99 -22.35 -24.77 -17.48
C THR A 99 -23.51 -25.76 -17.48
N SER A 100 -23.22 -27.05 -17.39
CA SER A 100 -24.22 -28.12 -17.28
C SER A 100 -23.74 -29.22 -16.35
N HIS A 101 -24.55 -29.56 -15.34
CA HIS A 101 -24.28 -30.69 -14.46
C HIS A 101 -24.92 -31.98 -15.00
N PRO A 102 -24.19 -33.10 -14.98
CA PRO A 102 -24.72 -34.39 -15.41
C PRO A 102 -25.68 -34.93 -14.35
N LYS A 103 -26.73 -35.64 -14.78
CA LYS A 103 -27.65 -36.34 -13.87
C LYS A 103 -27.17 -37.76 -13.61
N VAL A 104 -26.01 -37.87 -12.97
CA VAL A 104 -25.45 -39.17 -12.60
C VAL A 104 -26.27 -39.72 -11.43
N CYS A 105 -26.74 -40.96 -11.56
CA CYS A 105 -27.45 -41.70 -10.49
C CYS A 105 -28.80 -41.10 -10.02
N SER A 106 -29.44 -40.22 -10.81
CA SER A 106 -30.76 -39.66 -10.48
C SER A 106 -31.89 -40.68 -10.72
N THR A 107 -32.86 -40.76 -9.81
CA THR A 107 -34.06 -41.61 -9.95
C THR A 107 -35.08 -41.07 -10.95
N GLU A 108 -34.95 -39.79 -11.33
CA GLU A 108 -35.87 -39.07 -12.24
C GLU A 108 -35.39 -39.02 -13.70
N GLY A 109 -34.31 -39.74 -14.03
CA GLY A 109 -33.84 -39.92 -15.40
C GLY A 109 -32.33 -40.13 -15.51
N LYS A 110 -31.91 -40.91 -16.51
CA LYS A 110 -30.52 -40.97 -16.96
C LYS A 110 -30.28 -39.86 -17.99
N GLY A 111 -29.14 -39.18 -17.91
CA GLY A 111 -28.63 -38.38 -19.02
C GLY A 111 -28.30 -36.93 -18.69
N GLY A 112 -27.55 -36.33 -19.62
CA GLY A 112 -26.92 -35.01 -19.48
C GLY A 112 -25.42 -35.18 -19.34
N ASP A 113 -24.68 -34.62 -20.29
CA ASP A 113 -23.22 -34.58 -20.25
C ASP A 113 -22.77 -33.51 -19.24
N LEU A 114 -21.57 -33.71 -18.67
CA LEU A 114 -20.91 -32.64 -17.95
C LEU A 114 -20.37 -31.66 -18.99
N VAL A 115 -20.83 -30.42 -18.92
CA VAL A 115 -20.31 -29.34 -19.76
C VAL A 115 -19.70 -28.27 -18.86
N TYR A 116 -18.47 -27.88 -19.15
CA TYR A 116 -17.80 -26.81 -18.43
C TYR A 116 -16.92 -25.98 -19.36
N GLU A 117 -16.73 -24.72 -19.01
CA GLU A 117 -15.80 -23.80 -19.66
C GLU A 117 -14.52 -23.71 -18.82
N LEU A 118 -13.38 -23.93 -19.47
CA LEU A 118 -12.07 -23.62 -18.93
C LEU A 118 -11.63 -22.28 -19.53
N GLN A 119 -11.59 -21.25 -18.70
CA GLN A 119 -11.06 -19.94 -19.04
C GLN A 119 -9.66 -19.79 -18.45
N PHE A 120 -8.69 -19.35 -19.23
CA PHE A 120 -7.37 -19.05 -18.72
C PHE A 120 -6.71 -17.90 -19.47
N GLU A 121 -5.70 -17.31 -18.83
CA GLU A 121 -4.90 -16.25 -19.40
C GLU A 121 -3.44 -16.68 -19.45
N LEU A 122 -2.84 -16.56 -20.64
CA LEU A 122 -1.45 -16.95 -20.90
C LEU A 122 -0.48 -15.85 -20.50
N MET A 123 0.69 -16.26 -20.02
CA MET A 123 1.85 -15.40 -19.90
C MET A 123 2.37 -15.12 -21.31
N PRO A 124 2.54 -13.85 -21.71
CA PRO A 124 3.12 -13.53 -23.01
C PRO A 124 4.61 -13.88 -23.03
N GLU A 125 5.15 -14.02 -24.23
CA GLU A 125 6.58 -14.16 -24.44
C GLU A 125 7.28 -12.81 -24.20
N ILE A 126 8.13 -12.77 -23.18
CA ILE A 126 8.88 -11.56 -22.81
C ILE A 126 10.29 -11.68 -23.39
N PRO A 127 10.77 -10.67 -24.14
CA PRO A 127 12.13 -10.67 -24.66
C PRO A 127 13.15 -10.61 -23.51
N SER A 128 14.29 -11.26 -23.69
CA SER A 128 15.44 -11.07 -22.80
C SER A 128 16.00 -9.65 -22.95
N ILE A 129 16.51 -9.11 -21.84
CA ILE A 129 17.09 -7.77 -21.80
C ILE A 129 18.61 -7.89 -21.91
N ASN A 130 19.24 -7.05 -22.75
CA ASN A 130 20.69 -6.91 -22.78
C ASN A 130 21.11 -5.72 -21.90
N PRO A 131 21.78 -5.92 -20.75
CA PRO A 131 22.21 -4.82 -19.88
C PRO A 131 23.21 -3.89 -20.57
N GLU A 132 23.99 -4.37 -21.54
CA GLU A 132 24.96 -3.55 -22.27
C GLU A 132 24.31 -2.46 -23.14
N GLU A 133 23.02 -2.61 -23.48
CA GLU A 133 22.26 -1.62 -24.24
C GLU A 133 21.62 -0.55 -23.36
N ILE A 134 21.66 -0.72 -22.03
CA ILE A 134 21.08 0.23 -21.08
C ILE A 134 22.16 1.20 -20.61
N ALA A 135 22.18 2.39 -21.20
CA ALA A 135 23.08 3.46 -20.79
C ALA A 135 22.41 4.34 -19.71
N LEU A 136 22.74 4.09 -18.44
CA LEU A 136 22.28 4.91 -17.31
C LEU A 136 23.26 6.05 -17.04
N LYS A 137 22.75 7.23 -16.70
CA LYS A 137 23.59 8.37 -16.31
C LYS A 137 23.68 8.45 -14.80
N GLU A 138 24.85 8.12 -14.27
CA GLU A 138 25.15 8.41 -12.87
C GLU A 138 25.29 9.92 -12.68
N MET A 139 24.44 10.49 -11.83
CA MET A 139 24.57 11.88 -11.42
C MET A 139 25.48 11.95 -10.20
N GLU A 140 26.70 12.43 -10.42
CA GLU A 140 27.60 12.82 -9.34
C GLU A 140 27.28 14.27 -8.94
N ALA A 141 26.87 14.46 -7.69
CA ALA A 141 26.70 15.78 -7.09
C ALA A 141 27.75 15.96 -6.00
N GLU A 142 28.67 16.90 -6.21
CA GLU A 142 29.62 17.30 -5.19
C GLU A 142 28.96 18.23 -4.18
N VAL A 143 29.11 17.92 -2.89
CA VAL A 143 28.65 18.81 -1.81
C VAL A 143 29.67 19.93 -1.65
N GLY A 144 29.29 21.14 -2.07
CA GLY A 144 30.13 22.31 -1.91
C GLY A 144 30.06 22.91 -0.51
N GLN A 145 31.02 23.78 -0.18
CA GLN A 145 31.00 24.53 1.08
C GLN A 145 29.75 25.41 1.20
N GLU A 146 29.26 25.96 0.08
CA GLU A 146 28.03 26.78 0.06
C GLU A 146 26.79 25.98 0.47
N ASP A 147 26.70 24.71 0.07
CA ASP A 147 25.58 23.83 0.44
C ASP A 147 25.59 23.52 1.94
N VAL A 148 26.79 23.28 2.50
CA VAL A 148 26.99 23.07 3.93
C VAL A 148 26.64 24.32 4.71
N ASP A 149 27.10 25.49 4.27
CA ASP A 149 26.81 26.76 4.92
C ASP A 149 25.30 27.08 4.88
N LYS A 150 24.63 26.78 3.77
CA LYS A 150 23.18 26.91 3.64
C LYS A 150 22.45 25.96 4.60
N PHE A 151 22.88 24.70 4.70
CA PHE A 151 22.31 23.73 5.63
C PHE A 151 22.47 24.18 7.09
N ILE A 152 23.66 24.69 7.46
CA ILE A 152 23.91 25.24 8.79
C ILE A 152 23.05 26.49 9.04
N GLY A 153 22.85 27.34 8.03
CA GLY A 153 21.91 28.46 8.09
C GLY A 153 20.48 28.00 8.41
N GLU A 154 20.01 26.94 7.75
CA GLU A 154 18.70 26.35 8.03
C GLU A 154 18.61 25.74 9.44
N LEU A 155 19.71 25.17 9.96
CA LEU A 155 19.77 24.71 11.35
C LEU A 155 19.63 25.88 12.32
N ARG A 156 20.30 27.02 12.05
CA ARG A 156 20.19 28.23 12.86
C ARG A 156 18.76 28.76 12.92
N THR A 157 18.03 28.71 11.81
CA THR A 157 16.60 29.10 11.79
C THR A 157 15.71 28.10 12.55
N ARG A 158 16.04 26.80 12.50
CA ARG A 158 15.27 25.75 13.19
C ARG A 158 15.52 25.69 14.69
N TYR A 159 16.74 26.03 15.13
CA TYR A 159 17.16 26.02 16.53
C TYR A 159 17.56 27.43 16.97
N PRO A 160 16.61 28.38 17.05
CA PRO A 160 16.92 29.72 17.53
C PRO A 160 17.36 29.67 18.98
N SER A 161 18.47 30.35 19.30
CA SER A 161 18.83 30.65 20.68
C SER A 161 17.99 31.79 21.20
N PHE A 162 17.71 31.77 22.50
CA PHE A 162 16.97 32.81 23.18
C PHE A 162 17.71 33.23 24.44
N VAL A 163 17.78 34.54 24.66
CA VAL A 163 18.30 35.13 25.89
C VAL A 163 17.19 35.86 26.63
N ALA A 164 17.20 35.79 27.96
CA ALA A 164 16.23 36.52 28.76
C ALA A 164 16.35 38.02 28.50
N SER A 165 15.22 38.70 28.30
CA SER A 165 15.21 40.16 28.17
C SER A 165 15.27 40.82 29.55
N ASP A 166 16.38 41.52 29.83
CA ASP A 166 16.54 42.29 31.08
C ASP A 166 15.79 43.64 31.06
N SER A 167 15.17 44.02 29.94
CA SER A 167 14.47 45.30 29.82
C SER A 167 13.06 45.25 30.39
N PRO A 168 12.75 46.00 31.48
CA PRO A 168 11.40 46.05 32.06
C PRO A 168 10.39 46.80 31.17
N LYS A 169 10.84 47.41 30.08
CA LYS A 169 10.00 48.11 29.10
C LYS A 169 9.70 47.27 27.86
N ARG A 170 10.37 46.12 27.69
CA ARG A 170 10.15 45.23 26.53
C ARG A 170 8.71 44.71 26.56
N ARG A 171 8.09 44.73 25.38
CA ARG A 171 6.79 44.12 25.12
C ARG A 171 7.01 42.86 24.28
N ALA A 172 6.19 41.84 24.50
CA ALA A 172 6.21 40.62 23.71
C ALA A 172 5.89 40.93 22.25
N SER A 173 6.62 40.33 21.32
CA SER A 173 6.47 40.50 19.88
C SER A 173 6.65 39.18 19.15
N ALA A 174 6.18 39.11 17.90
CA ALA A 174 6.40 37.94 17.05
C ALA A 174 7.89 37.58 16.96
N GLY A 175 8.21 36.30 17.11
CA GLY A 175 9.57 35.78 17.23
C GLY A 175 10.11 35.68 18.65
N ASP A 176 9.52 36.37 19.64
CA ASP A 176 9.94 36.23 21.05
C ASP A 176 9.49 34.87 21.62
N LYS A 177 10.33 34.28 22.47
CA LYS A 177 9.98 33.11 23.28
C LYS A 177 9.43 33.59 24.62
N VAL A 178 8.17 33.33 24.88
CA VAL A 178 7.47 33.75 26.08
C VAL A 178 7.29 32.60 27.06
N VAL A 179 7.34 32.92 28.34
CA VAL A 179 6.94 32.04 29.44
C VAL A 179 5.62 32.57 29.98
N ILE A 180 4.56 31.77 29.91
CA ILE A 180 3.21 32.17 30.31
C ILE A 180 2.59 31.20 31.31
N ASP A 181 1.82 31.76 32.23
CA ASP A 181 0.86 31.01 33.02
C ASP A 181 -0.52 31.28 32.42
N TYR A 182 -1.29 30.24 32.06
CA TYR A 182 -2.64 30.44 31.57
C TYR A 182 -3.64 29.53 32.29
N HIS A 183 -4.87 30.01 32.36
CA HIS A 183 -6.01 29.28 32.89
C HIS A 183 -7.24 29.53 32.02
N SER A 184 -7.92 28.44 31.65
CA SER A 184 -9.12 28.48 30.82
C SER A 184 -10.34 28.02 31.61
N SER A 185 -11.43 28.76 31.48
CA SER A 185 -12.73 28.44 32.06
C SER A 185 -13.85 28.54 31.04
N PHE A 186 -14.85 27.69 31.18
CA PHE A 186 -16.08 27.74 30.40
C PHE A 186 -17.27 27.83 31.34
N LYS A 187 -18.08 28.91 31.21
CA LYS A 187 -19.22 29.18 32.09
C LYS A 187 -18.86 29.12 33.59
N GLY A 188 -17.74 29.72 33.97
CA GLY A 188 -17.26 29.76 35.35
C GLY A 188 -16.67 28.45 35.89
N LYS A 189 -16.53 27.39 35.07
CA LYS A 189 -15.86 26.14 35.46
C LYS A 189 -14.50 26.01 34.78
N ALA A 190 -13.46 25.74 35.55
CA ALA A 190 -12.12 25.46 35.05
C ALA A 190 -12.13 24.24 34.11
N LEU A 191 -11.40 24.34 33.00
CA LEU A 191 -11.30 23.26 32.02
C LEU A 191 -10.18 22.28 32.40
N ARG A 192 -10.47 20.99 32.36
CA ARG A 192 -9.46 19.94 32.60
C ARG A 192 -8.45 19.95 31.45
N GLY A 193 -7.18 20.24 31.75
CA GLY A 193 -6.13 20.43 30.74
C GLY A 193 -6.10 21.83 30.12
N GLY A 194 -6.94 22.77 30.59
CA GLY A 194 -6.98 24.15 30.12
C GLY A 194 -6.11 25.12 30.93
N SER A 195 -5.22 24.62 31.79
CA SER A 195 -4.32 25.46 32.57
C SER A 195 -2.90 24.89 32.58
N ALA A 196 -1.93 25.79 32.49
CA ALA A 196 -0.52 25.47 32.60
C ALA A 196 0.22 26.60 33.31
N LYS A 197 1.26 26.26 34.05
CA LYS A 197 2.20 27.22 34.64
C LYS A 197 3.58 27.02 34.03
N GLY A 198 4.26 28.12 33.72
CA GLY A 198 5.57 28.12 33.08
C GLY A 198 5.55 27.54 31.66
N PHE A 199 4.42 27.65 30.96
CA PHE A 199 4.32 27.17 29.60
C PHE A 199 5.19 28.02 28.68
N VAL A 200 5.98 27.39 27.83
CA VAL A 200 6.97 28.06 26.98
C VAL A 200 6.55 27.94 25.53
N ALA A 201 6.43 29.09 24.84
CA ALA A 201 6.07 29.14 23.43
C ALA A 201 6.81 30.25 22.71
N VAL A 202 7.00 30.08 21.39
CA VAL A 202 7.54 31.13 20.51
C VAL A 202 6.35 31.78 19.81
N LEU A 203 6.18 33.09 19.96
CA LEU A 203 5.08 33.83 19.32
C LEU A 203 5.28 33.89 17.81
N GLY A 204 4.21 33.64 17.05
CA GLY A 204 4.27 33.52 15.59
C GLY A 204 4.75 32.16 15.10
N GLY A 205 5.02 31.23 16.02
CA GLY A 205 5.20 29.82 15.71
C GLY A 205 3.83 29.14 15.72
N SER A 206 3.59 28.20 14.80
CA SER A 206 2.29 27.51 14.62
C SER A 206 1.85 26.63 15.82
N HIS A 207 2.42 26.83 17.01
CA HIS A 207 2.18 26.08 18.24
C HIS A 207 1.01 26.64 19.07
N LEU A 208 0.68 27.92 18.92
CA LEU A 208 -0.45 28.57 19.59
C LEU A 208 -1.51 29.00 18.56
N PRO A 209 -2.80 28.98 18.91
CA PRO A 209 -3.83 29.59 18.08
C PRO A 209 -3.53 31.08 17.86
N LYS A 210 -3.65 31.56 16.62
CA LYS A 210 -3.32 32.94 16.25
C LYS A 210 -4.02 33.98 17.14
N GLU A 211 -5.31 33.78 17.40
CA GLU A 211 -6.11 34.64 18.27
C GLU A 211 -5.58 34.70 19.70
N PHE A 212 -4.94 33.63 20.18
CA PHE A 212 -4.29 33.59 21.49
C PHE A 212 -2.94 34.33 21.47
N GLU A 213 -2.17 34.23 20.38
CA GLU A 213 -0.90 34.95 20.21
C GLU A 213 -1.10 36.47 20.09
N ASP A 214 -2.14 36.90 19.39
CA ASP A 214 -2.49 38.31 19.20
C ASP A 214 -2.78 38.99 20.55
N GLU A 215 -3.36 38.26 21.51
CA GLU A 215 -3.68 38.77 22.84
C GLU A 215 -2.44 38.93 23.75
N ILE A 216 -1.45 38.04 23.59
CA ILE A 216 -0.16 38.09 24.32
C ILE A 216 0.77 39.15 23.73
N THR A 217 0.71 39.35 22.42
CA THR A 217 1.53 40.33 21.73
C THR A 217 1.29 41.73 22.30
N GLY A 218 2.37 42.42 22.66
CA GLY A 218 2.33 43.73 23.30
C GLY A 218 2.31 43.72 24.84
N MET A 219 2.10 42.57 25.49
CA MET A 219 2.16 42.46 26.96
C MET A 219 3.59 42.63 27.50
N LYS A 220 3.72 43.13 28.72
CA LYS A 220 4.97 43.18 29.48
C LYS A 220 5.05 42.03 30.48
N VAL A 221 6.25 41.69 30.90
CA VAL A 221 6.45 40.72 32.00
C VAL A 221 5.71 41.21 33.25
N GLY A 222 4.90 40.34 33.83
CA GLY A 222 4.02 40.62 34.96
C GLY A 222 2.59 40.98 34.58
N ASP A 223 2.32 41.36 33.33
CA ASP A 223 0.97 41.69 32.87
C ASP A 223 0.08 40.44 32.89
N THR A 224 -1.18 40.64 33.24
CA THR A 224 -2.24 39.63 33.19
C THR A 224 -3.37 40.16 32.33
N LYS A 225 -3.88 39.32 31.42
CA LYS A 225 -4.95 39.67 30.50
C LYS A 225 -6.01 38.58 30.49
N GLU A 226 -7.26 39.00 30.48
CA GLU A 226 -8.41 38.11 30.34
C GLU A 226 -9.10 38.42 29.03
N PHE A 227 -9.36 37.37 28.25
CA PHE A 227 -10.01 37.47 26.94
C PHE A 227 -10.79 36.20 26.64
N LYS A 228 -11.55 36.22 25.56
CA LYS A 228 -12.36 35.09 25.12
C LYS A 228 -11.83 34.56 23.79
N LEU A 229 -11.67 33.25 23.70
CA LEU A 229 -11.13 32.56 22.54
C LEU A 229 -12.19 31.65 21.93
N GLY A 230 -12.43 31.80 20.63
CA GLY A 230 -13.37 30.97 19.88
C GLY A 230 -12.67 29.80 19.22
N PHE A 231 -13.06 28.56 19.55
CA PHE A 231 -12.49 27.39 18.88
C PHE A 231 -13.26 27.08 17.59
N PRO A 232 -12.56 26.69 16.50
CA PRO A 232 -13.22 26.35 15.23
C PRO A 232 -14.06 25.06 15.37
N SER A 233 -15.01 24.87 14.45
CA SER A 233 -15.98 23.75 14.49
C SER A 233 -15.35 22.37 14.29
N ASP A 234 -14.15 22.31 13.72
CA ASP A 234 -13.37 21.11 13.43
C ASP A 234 -12.25 20.85 14.46
N TYR A 235 -12.24 21.59 15.58
CA TYR A 235 -11.21 21.44 16.60
C TYR A 235 -11.12 20.00 17.12
N SER A 236 -9.88 19.49 17.22
CA SER A 236 -9.58 18.09 17.56
C SER A 236 -10.22 17.62 18.87
N MET A 237 -10.46 18.55 19.80
CA MET A 237 -11.20 18.29 21.02
C MET A 237 -12.68 18.69 20.87
N ARG A 238 -13.54 17.69 20.60
CA ARG A 238 -15.00 17.85 20.38
C ARG A 238 -15.74 18.63 21.47
N LEU A 239 -15.21 18.63 22.70
CA LEU A 239 -15.79 19.39 23.82
C LEU A 239 -15.72 20.91 23.61
N PHE A 240 -14.74 21.39 22.85
CA PHE A 240 -14.43 22.81 22.64
C PHE A 240 -14.74 23.28 21.22
N ALA A 241 -14.86 22.38 20.26
CA ALA A 241 -15.22 22.71 18.88
C ALA A 241 -16.47 23.62 18.80
N GLY A 242 -16.31 24.79 18.16
CA GLY A 242 -17.38 25.78 17.98
C GLY A 242 -17.80 26.53 19.26
N LYS A 243 -17.03 26.46 20.35
CA LYS A 243 -17.34 27.13 21.63
C LYS A 243 -16.35 28.23 21.95
N GLU A 244 -16.85 29.24 22.66
CA GLU A 244 -16.08 30.34 23.21
C GLU A 244 -15.66 30.02 24.65
N VAL A 245 -14.37 30.17 24.96
CA VAL A 245 -13.78 29.88 26.27
C VAL A 245 -13.15 31.15 26.85
N GLU A 246 -13.37 31.40 28.13
CA GLU A 246 -12.73 32.50 28.86
C GLU A 246 -11.31 32.06 29.25
N MET A 247 -10.30 32.83 28.84
CA MET A 247 -8.91 32.57 29.15
C MET A 247 -8.31 33.74 29.92
N SER A 248 -7.53 33.41 30.95
CA SER A 248 -6.67 34.35 31.66
C SER A 248 -5.22 33.93 31.40
N VAL A 249 -4.40 34.85 30.89
CA VAL A 249 -2.98 34.65 30.65
C VAL A 249 -2.16 35.66 31.43
N LYS A 250 -1.10 35.19 32.07
CA LYS A 250 -0.09 36.01 32.71
C LYS A 250 1.24 35.78 32.03
N LEU A 251 1.91 36.87 31.63
CA LEU A 251 3.24 36.80 31.05
C LEU A 251 4.29 36.78 32.16
N VAL A 252 5.01 35.67 32.30
CA VAL A 252 6.01 35.44 33.36
C VAL A 252 7.41 35.84 32.90
N GLY A 253 7.71 35.69 31.61
CA GLY A 253 9.03 36.03 31.06
C GLY A 253 9.01 36.22 29.56
N ILE A 254 9.93 37.05 29.07
CA ILE A 254 10.20 37.23 27.64
C ILE A 254 11.67 36.89 27.42
N MET A 255 11.93 35.99 26.48
CA MET A 255 13.25 35.73 25.94
C MET A 255 13.25 36.15 24.47
N VAL A 256 14.27 36.90 24.06
CA VAL A 256 14.40 37.41 22.69
C VAL A 256 15.33 36.51 21.89
N PRO A 257 15.08 36.33 20.57
CA PRO A 257 16.02 35.64 19.71
C PRO A 257 17.40 36.27 19.82
N GLN A 258 18.40 35.43 20.06
CA GLN A 258 19.80 35.81 20.00
C GLN A 258 20.38 35.18 18.75
N ASP A 259 21.00 35.99 17.90
CA ASP A 259 21.78 35.44 16.78
C ASP A 259 22.98 34.70 17.38
N ILE A 260 23.04 33.39 17.13
CA ILE A 260 24.21 32.60 17.49
C ILE A 260 25.26 32.89 16.43
N GLY A 261 26.07 33.92 16.68
CA GLY A 261 27.14 34.34 15.77
C GLY A 261 28.24 33.27 15.64
N ASP A 262 28.47 32.49 16.70
CA ASP A 262 29.51 31.47 16.75
C ASP A 262 28.99 30.08 16.33
N ARG A 263 29.72 29.40 15.44
CA ARG A 263 29.40 28.03 15.00
C ARG A 263 29.51 27.04 16.16
N GLU A 264 30.38 27.30 17.14
CA GLU A 264 30.61 26.41 18.27
C GLU A 264 29.42 26.37 19.24
N GLU A 265 28.81 27.53 19.49
CA GLU A 265 27.60 27.65 20.30
C GLU A 265 26.39 27.03 19.59
N LEU A 266 26.29 27.22 18.26
CA LEU A 266 25.21 26.63 17.46
C LEU A 266 25.30 25.10 17.49
N ALA A 267 26.50 24.56 17.30
CA ALA A 267 26.74 23.12 17.37
C ALA A 267 26.27 22.53 18.70
N LYS A 268 26.65 23.13 19.83
CA LYS A 268 26.21 22.71 21.17
C LYS A 268 24.69 22.81 21.34
N SER A 269 24.07 23.89 20.83
CA SER A 269 22.62 24.07 20.91
C SER A 269 21.84 23.00 20.11
N CYS A 270 22.43 22.51 19.02
CA CYS A 270 21.90 21.40 18.21
C CYS A 270 22.29 20.01 18.75
N GLY A 271 23.08 19.93 19.83
CA GLY A 271 23.48 18.68 20.47
C GLY A 271 24.78 18.05 19.94
N PHE A 272 25.56 18.78 19.14
CA PHE A 272 26.88 18.35 18.68
C PHE A 272 27.99 18.70 19.69
N GLY A 273 29.12 17.99 19.62
CA GLY A 273 30.29 18.24 20.47
C GLY A 273 31.01 19.54 20.12
N CYS A 274 31.23 19.78 18.83
CA CYS A 274 31.87 20.98 18.29
C CYS A 274 31.32 21.37 16.90
N ALA A 275 31.74 22.51 16.37
CA ALA A 275 31.37 22.97 15.03
C ALA A 275 31.77 21.98 13.92
N ASP A 276 32.93 21.33 14.03
CA ASP A 276 33.41 20.37 13.03
C ASP A 276 32.49 19.14 12.95
N ASP A 277 32.00 18.64 14.09
CA ASP A 277 31.03 17.53 14.13
C ASP A 277 29.74 17.91 13.38
N MET A 278 29.26 19.13 13.58
CA MET A 278 28.06 19.66 12.91
C MET A 278 28.28 19.81 11.39
N VAL A 279 29.44 20.31 10.97
CA VAL A 279 29.83 20.43 9.55
C VAL A 279 29.94 19.07 8.88
N ASN A 280 30.56 18.10 9.55
CA ASN A 280 30.67 16.73 9.06
C ASN A 280 29.29 16.08 8.93
N PHE A 281 28.43 16.24 9.94
CA PHE A 281 27.05 15.76 9.88
C PHE A 281 26.26 16.39 8.71
N ALA A 282 26.39 17.70 8.51
CA ALA A 282 25.75 18.40 7.40
C ALA A 282 26.22 17.85 6.04
N THR A 283 27.53 17.66 5.90
CA THR A 283 28.16 17.13 4.68
C THR A 283 27.66 15.72 4.37
N GLU A 284 27.70 14.81 5.34
CA GLU A 284 27.25 13.42 5.15
C GLU A 284 25.73 13.34 4.94
N SER A 285 24.95 14.20 5.59
CA SER A 285 23.51 14.30 5.36
C SER A 285 23.19 14.75 3.93
N LEU A 286 23.93 15.73 3.41
CA LEU A 286 23.76 16.21 2.05
C LEU A 286 24.19 15.16 1.03
N LYS A 287 25.35 14.51 1.24
CA LYS A 287 25.79 13.37 0.40
C LYS A 287 24.76 12.25 0.36
N GLY A 288 24.23 11.86 1.52
CA GLY A 288 23.20 10.82 1.61
C GLY A 288 21.92 11.20 0.86
N ARG A 289 21.49 12.47 0.94
CA ARG A 289 20.35 12.98 0.17
C ARG A 289 20.61 12.95 -1.32
N PHE A 290 21.79 13.39 -1.77
CA PHE A 290 22.16 13.36 -3.18
C PHE A 290 22.26 11.93 -3.71
N ALA A 291 22.89 11.02 -2.96
CA ALA A 291 22.97 9.60 -3.31
C ALA A 291 21.58 8.96 -3.43
N PHE A 292 20.68 9.23 -2.47
CA PHE A 292 19.31 8.75 -2.54
C PHE A 292 18.55 9.29 -3.76
N MET A 293 18.69 10.59 -4.06
CA MET A 293 18.05 11.19 -5.23
C MET A 293 18.65 10.66 -6.55
N SER A 294 19.96 10.46 -6.60
CA SER A 294 20.66 9.91 -7.77
C SER A 294 20.21 8.47 -8.04
N ASP A 295 20.18 7.61 -7.02
CA ASP A 295 19.65 6.23 -7.14
C ASP A 295 18.18 6.23 -7.56
N ALA A 296 17.35 7.12 -7.01
CA ALA A 296 15.95 7.24 -7.41
C ALA A 296 15.78 7.66 -8.88
N LEU A 297 16.61 8.59 -9.37
CA LEU A 297 16.61 9.02 -10.77
C LEU A 297 17.14 7.93 -11.71
N MET A 298 18.22 7.25 -11.32
CA MET A 298 18.80 6.14 -12.07
C MET A 298 17.84 4.96 -12.18
N ARG A 299 17.15 4.58 -11.09
CA ARG A 299 16.07 3.56 -11.13
C ARG A 299 14.94 3.97 -12.04
N LYS A 300 14.55 5.24 -12.02
CA LYS A 300 13.52 5.75 -12.92
C LYS A 300 13.98 5.64 -14.38
N GLU A 301 15.20 6.08 -14.70
CA GLU A 301 15.78 5.98 -16.04
C GLU A 301 15.85 4.51 -16.51
N LEU A 302 16.27 3.60 -15.63
CA LEU A 302 16.26 2.15 -15.90
C LEU A 302 14.86 1.65 -16.24
N PHE A 303 13.84 1.99 -15.44
CA PHE A 303 12.47 1.56 -15.72
C PHE A 303 11.91 2.18 -16.98
N ASP A 304 12.25 3.44 -17.29
CA ASP A 304 11.85 4.09 -18.54
C ASP A 304 12.50 3.40 -19.76
N HIS A 305 13.77 2.98 -19.65
CA HIS A 305 14.44 2.17 -20.67
C HIS A 305 13.80 0.79 -20.82
N MET A 306 13.55 0.09 -19.71
CA MET A 306 12.90 -1.22 -19.72
C MET A 306 11.50 -1.16 -20.34
N GLU A 307 10.74 -0.09 -20.07
CA GLU A 307 9.43 0.13 -20.69
C GLU A 307 9.51 0.27 -22.21
N ALA A 308 10.58 0.89 -22.73
CA ALA A 308 10.80 1.01 -24.16
C ALA A 308 11.12 -0.34 -24.84
N ILE A 309 11.68 -1.31 -24.10
CA ILE A 309 12.05 -2.63 -24.63
C ILE A 309 10.81 -3.48 -24.91
N TYR A 310 9.79 -3.44 -24.04
CA TYR A 310 8.59 -4.26 -24.18
C TYR A 310 7.30 -3.46 -24.03
N GLN A 311 6.58 -3.32 -25.15
CA GLN A 311 5.24 -2.74 -25.25
C GLN A 311 4.20 -3.79 -25.67
N GLY A 312 4.50 -5.07 -25.43
CA GLY A 312 3.60 -6.17 -25.77
C GLY A 312 2.38 -6.26 -24.86
N GLN A 313 1.59 -7.30 -25.07
CA GLN A 313 0.38 -7.55 -24.30
C GLN A 313 0.71 -7.87 -22.84
N VAL A 314 -0.24 -7.56 -21.96
CA VAL A 314 -0.18 -7.91 -20.54
C VAL A 314 -1.45 -8.65 -20.12
N PRO A 315 -1.35 -9.60 -19.16
CA PRO A 315 -2.51 -10.30 -18.64
C PRO A 315 -3.48 -9.32 -17.95
N GLU A 316 -4.71 -9.23 -18.45
CA GLU A 316 -5.75 -8.34 -17.93
C GLU A 316 -6.12 -8.67 -16.48
N SER A 317 -6.04 -9.94 -16.09
CA SER A 317 -6.27 -10.36 -14.70
C SER A 317 -5.28 -9.70 -13.75
N VAL A 318 -4.00 -9.63 -14.12
CA VAL A 318 -2.93 -9.03 -13.32
C VAL A 318 -3.05 -7.50 -13.36
N VAL A 319 -3.39 -6.91 -14.51
CA VAL A 319 -3.66 -5.47 -14.63
C VAL A 319 -4.82 -5.05 -13.71
N SER A 320 -5.88 -5.85 -13.62
CA SER A 320 -7.02 -5.59 -12.73
C SER A 320 -6.62 -5.64 -11.25
N GLN A 321 -5.81 -6.64 -10.86
CA GLN A 321 -5.26 -6.74 -9.51
C GLN A 321 -4.36 -5.55 -9.17
N GLU A 322 -3.49 -5.15 -10.10
CA GLU A 322 -2.59 -4.01 -9.94
C GLU A 322 -3.37 -2.69 -9.85
N SER A 323 -4.38 -2.50 -10.70
CA SER A 323 -5.28 -1.34 -10.64
C SER A 323 -5.96 -1.25 -9.27
N THR A 324 -6.39 -2.39 -8.72
CA THR A 324 -6.97 -2.44 -7.37
C THR A 324 -5.95 -2.08 -6.30
N ARG A 325 -4.69 -2.50 -6.45
CA ARG A 325 -3.60 -2.14 -5.54
C ARG A 325 -3.31 -0.64 -5.58
N ILE A 326 -3.16 -0.06 -6.78
CA ILE A 326 -2.95 1.39 -6.98
C ILE A 326 -4.05 2.20 -6.30
N ARG A 327 -5.32 1.80 -6.46
CA ARG A 327 -6.46 2.48 -5.81
C ARG A 327 -6.41 2.45 -4.28
N ARG A 328 -5.74 1.46 -3.67
CA ARG A 328 -5.56 1.38 -2.22
C ARG A 328 -4.34 2.14 -1.73
N GLU A 329 -3.31 2.26 -2.57
CA GLU A 329 -2.05 2.95 -2.25
C GLU A 329 -2.16 4.48 -2.37
N LEU A 330 -2.92 4.97 -3.36
CA LEU A 330 -2.97 6.39 -3.68
C LEU A 330 -4.04 7.15 -2.90
N ASP A 331 -3.72 8.39 -2.54
CA ASP A 331 -4.65 9.34 -1.96
C ASP A 331 -5.84 9.62 -2.90
N PRO A 332 -7.07 9.81 -2.39
CA PRO A 332 -8.26 10.06 -3.22
C PRO A 332 -8.10 11.22 -4.21
N SER A 333 -7.44 12.31 -3.81
CA SER A 333 -7.19 13.47 -4.69
C SER A 333 -6.28 13.16 -5.88
N LYS A 334 -5.31 12.25 -5.70
CA LYS A 334 -4.42 11.80 -6.79
C LYS A 334 -5.17 10.87 -7.73
N LEU A 335 -6.01 9.99 -7.20
CA LEU A 335 -6.86 9.11 -8.00
C LEU A 335 -7.84 9.90 -8.87
N GLU A 336 -8.46 10.94 -8.31
CA GLU A 336 -9.33 11.85 -9.08
C GLU A 336 -8.57 12.56 -10.20
N ALA A 337 -7.36 13.05 -9.93
CA ALA A 337 -6.53 13.71 -10.94
C ALA A 337 -6.07 12.77 -12.06
N MET A 338 -5.81 11.50 -11.74
CA MET A 338 -5.41 10.48 -12.72
C MET A 338 -6.60 9.98 -13.56
N GLY A 339 -7.78 9.86 -12.96
CA GLY A 339 -8.95 9.22 -13.56
C GLY A 339 -8.75 7.71 -13.77
N GLU A 340 -9.82 7.02 -14.18
CA GLU A 340 -9.80 5.56 -14.39
C GLU A 340 -8.82 5.15 -15.50
N ASP A 341 -8.78 5.89 -16.62
CA ASP A 341 -7.83 5.62 -17.71
C ASP A 341 -6.36 5.79 -17.27
N GLY A 342 -6.09 6.76 -16.38
CA GLY A 342 -4.74 6.97 -15.83
C GLY A 342 -4.32 5.83 -14.91
N VAL A 343 -5.24 5.35 -14.06
CA VAL A 343 -5.00 4.18 -13.20
C VAL A 343 -4.74 2.94 -14.04
N LEU A 344 -5.50 2.71 -15.11
CA LEU A 344 -5.33 1.56 -15.99
C LEU A 344 -3.96 1.60 -16.68
N LYS A 345 -3.57 2.74 -17.25
CA LYS A 345 -2.25 2.91 -17.90
C LYS A 345 -1.09 2.67 -16.94
N GLU A 346 -1.19 3.18 -15.72
CA GLU A 346 -0.19 2.96 -14.68
C GLU A 346 -0.13 1.49 -14.26
N ALA A 347 -1.28 0.82 -14.14
CA ALA A 347 -1.34 -0.61 -13.85
C ALA A 347 -0.67 -1.44 -14.96
N GLU A 348 -1.01 -1.18 -16.23
CA GLU A 348 -0.37 -1.83 -17.38
C GLU A 348 1.14 -1.61 -17.39
N ARG A 349 1.60 -0.38 -17.10
CA ARG A 349 3.01 -0.05 -17.00
C ARG A 349 3.71 -0.86 -15.90
N ARG A 350 3.15 -0.89 -14.69
CA ARG A 350 3.72 -1.67 -13.57
C ARG A 350 3.74 -3.17 -13.85
N VAL A 351 2.72 -3.70 -14.51
CA VAL A 351 2.66 -5.11 -14.90
C VAL A 351 3.74 -5.43 -15.94
N ARG A 352 3.90 -4.61 -17.00
CA ARG A 352 4.98 -4.77 -17.99
C ARG A 352 6.36 -4.77 -17.33
N LEU A 353 6.62 -3.81 -16.45
CA LEU A 353 7.90 -3.71 -15.74
C LEU A 353 8.14 -4.91 -14.80
N GLY A 354 7.13 -5.32 -14.03
CA GLY A 354 7.23 -6.49 -13.15
C GLY A 354 7.56 -7.77 -13.92
N MET A 355 6.94 -7.93 -15.08
CA MET A 355 7.18 -9.05 -15.99
C MET A 355 8.60 -9.05 -16.57
N LEU A 356 9.12 -7.90 -17.00
CA LEU A 356 10.51 -7.76 -17.44
C LEU A 356 11.50 -8.06 -16.30
N LEU A 357 11.23 -7.59 -15.09
CA LEU A 357 12.08 -7.90 -13.91
C LEU A 357 12.08 -9.40 -13.58
N MET A 358 10.92 -10.05 -13.69
CA MET A 358 10.84 -11.51 -13.55
C MET A 358 11.68 -12.21 -14.62
N LYS A 359 11.64 -11.74 -15.87
CA LYS A 359 12.43 -12.29 -16.97
C LYS A 359 13.94 -12.12 -16.73
N VAL A 360 14.38 -10.94 -16.29
CA VAL A 360 15.78 -10.66 -15.89
C VAL A 360 16.23 -11.62 -14.79
N SER A 361 15.39 -11.84 -13.78
CA SER A 361 15.67 -12.78 -12.68
C SER A 361 15.79 -14.23 -13.15
N GLN A 362 14.87 -14.68 -14.02
CA GLN A 362 14.91 -16.02 -14.62
C GLN A 362 16.15 -16.24 -15.49
N ASP A 363 16.54 -15.23 -16.26
CA ASP A 363 17.72 -15.26 -17.13
C ASP A 363 19.04 -15.03 -16.37
N LYS A 364 18.96 -14.75 -15.06
CA LYS A 364 20.11 -14.46 -14.17
C LYS A 364 20.97 -13.28 -14.64
N ILE A 365 20.33 -12.26 -15.20
CA ILE A 365 20.99 -11.05 -15.68
C ILE A 365 21.23 -10.10 -14.49
N SER A 366 22.46 -9.59 -14.36
CA SER A 366 22.78 -8.49 -13.44
C SER A 366 22.52 -7.18 -14.16
N LEU A 367 21.62 -6.36 -13.61
CA LEU A 367 21.35 -4.99 -14.06
C LEU A 367 22.21 -3.98 -13.31
#